data_AF-A0A368G4P1-F1
#
_entry.id   AF-A0A368G4P1-F1
#
_cell.length_a   1.000
_cell.length_b   1.000
_cell.length_c   1.000
_cell.angle_alpha   90.00
_cell.angle_beta   90.00
_cell.angle_gamma   90.00
#
_symmetry.space_group_name_H-M   'P 1'
#
loop_
_entity.id
_entity.type
_entity.pdbx_description
1 polymer ?
#
loop_
_entity_poly.entity_id
_entity_poly.type
_entity_poly.pdbx_seq_one_letter_code
_entity_poly.pdbx_strand_id
1 'polypeptide(L)'
;MRRRYIFFTLVGIGDILDGTYLIYPSIMRVAEMASGTFSGGTSLWGCASKGYMVFRIYGTELVSLTMLVMAAEKVFAVMFTIVYRRYATNRARFTAALTCLLVCLLSLITMFLTSYFDPREEVQEDKYCGISGSVVEGFAQFHQFFNLSCQIGAFLGSAFAFLVARSLTKQANVKEISSIKPVLVVSFISCIVISSSNIVSKFALYMLTGQEFRDCLRKVINDKNCSENTVAFVNRVSTMKTSPSGR
;
A
#
# COMPACT_ATOMS: atom_id res chain seq x y z
N MET A 1 14.84 19.32 -23.69
CA MET A 1 13.83 19.15 -22.63
C MET A 1 12.90 17.94 -22.84
N ARG A 2 12.47 17.60 -24.06
CA ARG A 2 11.48 16.54 -24.39
C ARG A 2 11.73 15.09 -23.89
N ARG A 3 12.93 14.77 -23.40
CA ARG A 3 13.34 13.37 -23.12
C ARG A 3 13.13 12.87 -21.68
N ARG A 4 12.72 13.75 -20.75
CA ARG A 4 12.49 13.40 -19.33
C ARG A 4 11.05 13.00 -19.01
N TYR A 5 10.10 13.24 -19.91
CA TYR A 5 8.67 13.13 -19.60
C TYR A 5 8.13 11.70 -19.56
N ILE A 6 8.70 10.74 -20.30
CA ILE A 6 8.11 9.41 -20.45
C ILE A 6 7.90 8.73 -19.09
N PHE A 7 8.93 8.68 -18.24
CA PHE A 7 8.82 8.04 -16.94
C PHE A 7 7.95 8.83 -15.96
N PHE A 8 8.00 10.17 -15.97
CA PHE A 8 7.10 10.98 -15.15
C PHE A 8 5.64 10.84 -15.58
N THR A 9 5.37 10.71 -16.89
CA THR A 9 4.04 10.44 -17.42
C THR A 9 3.55 9.06 -16.98
N LEU A 10 4.40 8.02 -17.02
CA LEU A 10 4.05 6.69 -16.53
C LEU A 10 3.75 6.68 -15.03
N VAL A 11 4.56 7.35 -14.22
CA VAL A 11 4.27 7.54 -12.78
C VAL A 11 2.94 8.25 -12.59
N GLY A 12 2.69 9.35 -13.32
CA GLY A 12 1.42 10.07 -13.22
C GLY A 12 0.21 9.24 -13.64
N ILE A 13 0.34 8.41 -14.69
CA ILE A 13 -0.72 7.47 -15.08
C ILE A 13 -0.95 6.44 -13.97
N GLY A 14 0.12 5.89 -13.41
CA GLY A 14 0.03 4.92 -12.32
C GLY A 14 -0.64 5.51 -11.06
N ASP A 15 -0.30 6.74 -10.68
CA ASP A 15 -0.92 7.46 -9.56
C ASP A 15 -2.42 7.72 -9.80
N ILE A 16 -2.81 8.07 -11.04
CA ILE A 16 -4.22 8.26 -11.39
C ILE A 16 -4.98 6.93 -11.27
N LEU A 17 -4.40 5.84 -11.76
CA LEU A 17 -5.02 4.51 -11.66
C LEU A 17 -5.16 4.08 -10.20
N ASP A 18 -4.11 4.27 -9.40
CA ASP A 18 -4.15 3.95 -7.96
C ASP A 18 -5.15 4.84 -7.20
N GLY A 19 -5.23 6.13 -7.53
CA GLY A 19 -6.23 7.05 -6.97
C GLY A 19 -7.66 6.67 -7.36
N THR A 20 -7.86 6.18 -8.58
CA THR A 20 -9.18 5.72 -9.06
C THR A 20 -9.70 4.56 -8.22
N TYR A 21 -8.81 3.68 -7.76
CA TYR A 21 -9.17 2.61 -6.84
C TYR A 21 -9.70 3.09 -5.48
N LEU A 22 -9.38 4.30 -5.02
CA LEU A 22 -9.95 4.80 -3.75
C LEU A 22 -11.42 5.22 -3.92
N ILE A 23 -11.76 5.70 -5.12
CA ILE A 23 -13.08 6.28 -5.41
C ILE A 23 -14.04 5.20 -5.91
N TYR A 24 -13.62 4.37 -6.86
CA TYR A 24 -14.50 3.46 -7.58
C TYR A 24 -15.16 2.38 -6.69
N PRO A 25 -14.45 1.63 -5.83
CA PRO A 25 -15.06 0.66 -4.92
C PRO A 25 -15.99 1.34 -3.91
N SER A 26 -15.68 2.57 -3.49
CA SER A 26 -16.52 3.33 -2.56
C SER A 26 -17.88 3.66 -3.20
N ILE A 27 -17.89 4.11 -4.46
CA ILE A 27 -19.13 4.36 -5.21
C ILE A 27 -19.90 3.06 -5.44
N MET A 28 -19.22 2.00 -5.88
CA MET A 28 -19.86 0.69 -6.12
C MET A 28 -20.47 0.10 -4.85
N ARG A 29 -19.79 0.25 -3.70
CA ARG A 29 -20.32 -0.20 -2.41
C ARG A 29 -21.59 0.55 -2.04
N VAL A 30 -21.60 1.88 -2.18
CA VAL A 30 -22.79 2.69 -1.91
C VAL A 30 -23.94 2.29 -2.84
N ALA A 31 -23.66 2.03 -4.11
CA ALA A 31 -24.66 1.56 -5.07
C ALA A 31 -25.24 0.18 -4.68
N GLU A 32 -24.38 -0.79 -4.34
CA GLU A 32 -24.81 -2.14 -3.92
C GLU A 32 -25.63 -2.11 -2.62
N MET A 33 -25.25 -1.25 -1.67
CA MET A 33 -26.02 -1.00 -0.44
C MET A 33 -27.38 -0.38 -0.75
N ALA A 34 -27.42 0.62 -1.64
CA ALA A 34 -28.67 1.27 -2.05
C ALA A 34 -29.61 0.33 -2.82
N SER A 35 -29.06 -0.61 -3.60
CA SER A 35 -29.86 -1.63 -4.30
C SER A 35 -30.23 -2.84 -3.43
N GLY A 36 -29.82 -2.89 -2.15
CA GLY A 36 -30.07 -4.02 -1.27
C GLY A 36 -29.37 -5.32 -1.68
N THR A 37 -28.37 -5.24 -2.57
CA THR A 37 -27.67 -6.42 -3.11
C THR A 37 -26.34 -6.68 -2.41
N PHE A 38 -26.01 -5.93 -1.36
CA PHE A 38 -24.76 -6.01 -0.62
C PHE A 38 -24.65 -7.23 0.32
N SER A 39 -25.70 -8.04 0.45
CA SER A 39 -25.72 -9.25 1.29
C SER A 39 -25.25 -10.51 0.55
N GLY A 40 -24.65 -11.44 1.29
CA GLY A 40 -24.25 -12.77 0.83
C GLY A 40 -22.74 -12.88 0.53
N GLY A 41 -22.24 -14.11 0.61
CA GLY A 41 -20.83 -14.40 0.39
C GLY A 41 -20.38 -14.12 -1.04
N THR A 42 -19.10 -13.81 -1.20
CA THR A 42 -18.47 -13.62 -2.52
C THR A 42 -17.21 -14.47 -2.66
N SER A 43 -17.00 -15.01 -3.85
CA SER A 43 -15.77 -15.71 -4.22
C SER A 43 -14.65 -14.71 -4.58
N LEU A 44 -13.41 -15.21 -4.59
CA LEU A 44 -12.24 -14.47 -5.06
C LEU A 44 -12.42 -13.96 -6.49
N TRP A 45 -12.89 -14.83 -7.39
CA TRP A 45 -13.20 -14.46 -8.76
C TRP A 45 -14.30 -13.40 -8.84
N GLY A 46 -15.36 -13.53 -8.03
CA GLY A 46 -16.44 -12.55 -7.93
C GLY A 46 -15.91 -11.16 -7.56
N CYS A 47 -14.90 -11.10 -6.70
CA CYS A 47 -14.23 -9.85 -6.33
C CYS A 47 -13.25 -9.33 -7.39
N ALA A 48 -12.40 -10.20 -7.94
CA ALA A 48 -11.43 -9.83 -8.98
C ALA A 48 -12.13 -9.30 -10.25
N SER A 49 -13.26 -9.91 -10.61
CA SER A 49 -14.04 -9.55 -11.81
C SER A 49 -14.79 -8.21 -11.69
N LYS A 50 -14.95 -7.63 -10.49
CA LYS A 50 -15.47 -6.25 -10.32
C LYS A 50 -14.54 -5.17 -10.89
N GLY A 51 -13.31 -5.53 -11.27
CA GLY A 51 -12.42 -4.73 -12.10
C GLY A 51 -11.65 -3.63 -11.38
N TYR A 52 -12.14 -3.11 -10.25
CA TYR A 52 -11.42 -2.04 -9.54
C TYR A 52 -10.06 -2.45 -8.98
N MET A 53 -9.89 -3.72 -8.66
CA MET A 53 -8.60 -4.26 -8.19
C MET A 53 -7.52 -4.19 -9.26
N VAL A 54 -7.91 -4.22 -10.55
CA VAL A 54 -6.99 -4.06 -11.68
C VAL A 54 -6.27 -2.71 -11.58
N PHE A 55 -7.01 -1.63 -11.30
CA PHE A 55 -6.43 -0.29 -11.19
C PHE A 55 -5.44 -0.16 -10.03
N ARG A 56 -5.74 -0.80 -8.89
CA ARG A 56 -4.87 -0.81 -7.71
C ARG A 56 -3.55 -1.54 -7.99
N ILE A 57 -3.64 -2.78 -8.48
CA ILE A 57 -2.46 -3.63 -8.68
C ILE A 57 -1.60 -3.04 -9.80
N TYR A 58 -2.21 -2.69 -10.92
CA TYR A 58 -1.49 -2.12 -12.05
C TYR A 58 -0.90 -0.74 -11.73
N GLY A 59 -1.67 0.14 -11.10
CA GLY A 59 -1.24 1.50 -10.78
C GLY A 59 -0.04 1.50 -9.84
N THR A 60 -0.12 0.76 -8.73
CA THR A 60 0.95 0.70 -7.72
C THR A 60 2.24 0.05 -8.23
N GLU A 61 2.13 -1.03 -9.03
CA GLU A 61 3.29 -1.66 -9.67
C GLU A 61 3.93 -0.76 -10.72
N LEU A 62 3.12 -0.08 -11.53
CA LEU A 62 3.63 0.79 -12.57
C LEU A 62 4.43 1.95 -11.97
N VAL A 63 3.94 2.55 -10.88
CA VAL A 63 4.67 3.60 -10.16
C VAL A 63 5.97 3.06 -9.58
N SER A 64 5.92 1.94 -8.85
CA SER A 64 7.09 1.39 -8.14
C SER A 64 8.21 0.98 -9.11
N LEU A 65 7.87 0.27 -10.19
CA LEU A 65 8.81 -0.13 -11.24
C LEU A 65 9.40 1.07 -11.97
N THR A 66 8.56 2.03 -12.36
CA THR A 66 9.03 3.20 -13.10
C THR A 66 9.98 4.04 -12.23
N MET A 67 9.68 4.18 -10.94
CA MET A 67 10.57 4.85 -9.97
C MET A 67 11.91 4.12 -9.82
N LEU A 68 11.91 2.79 -9.76
CA LEU A 68 13.13 1.98 -9.71
C LEU A 68 13.97 2.16 -10.98
N VAL A 69 13.35 2.12 -12.16
CA VAL A 69 14.04 2.34 -13.45
C VAL A 69 14.63 3.74 -13.53
N MET A 70 13.89 4.77 -13.08
CA MET A 70 14.42 6.13 -13.02
C MET A 70 15.64 6.23 -12.10
N ALA A 71 15.58 5.62 -10.91
CA ALA A 71 16.69 5.61 -9.98
C ALA A 71 17.92 4.89 -10.57
N ALA A 72 17.72 3.71 -11.16
CA ALA A 72 18.76 2.96 -11.85
C ALA A 72 19.39 3.80 -12.97
N GLU A 73 18.59 4.50 -13.77
CA GLU A 73 19.10 5.39 -14.81
C GLU A 73 20.03 6.47 -14.24
N LYS A 74 19.73 7.04 -13.07
CA LYS A 74 20.60 8.03 -12.40
C LYS A 74 21.89 7.40 -11.89
N VAL A 75 21.82 6.20 -11.31
CA VAL A 75 23.01 5.46 -10.87
C VAL A 75 23.93 5.20 -12.05
N PHE A 76 23.40 4.70 -13.17
CA PHE A 76 24.18 4.47 -14.38
C PHE A 76 24.79 5.75 -14.96
N ALA A 77 24.05 6.86 -14.95
CA ALA A 77 24.54 8.14 -15.44
C ALA A 77 25.75 8.66 -14.62
N VAL A 78 25.73 8.45 -13.30
CA VAL A 78 26.77 8.91 -12.39
C VAL A 78 27.97 7.97 -12.35
N MET A 79 27.74 6.65 -12.32
CA MET A 79 28.82 5.64 -12.25
C MET A 79 29.54 5.44 -13.60
N PHE A 80 28.81 5.51 -14.70
CA PHE A 80 29.30 5.15 -16.03
C PHE A 80 28.98 6.23 -17.08
N THR A 81 29.44 7.46 -16.84
CA THR A 81 29.10 8.63 -17.67
C THR A 81 29.40 8.42 -19.17
N ILE A 82 30.53 7.79 -19.53
CA ILE A 82 30.93 7.55 -20.92
C ILE A 82 29.99 6.53 -21.60
N VAL A 83 29.68 5.42 -20.92
CA VAL A 83 28.78 4.38 -21.41
C VAL A 83 27.36 4.94 -21.55
N TYR A 84 26.90 5.66 -20.52
CA TYR A 84 25.59 6.28 -20.51
C TYR A 84 25.42 7.25 -21.68
N ARG A 85 26.42 8.09 -21.98
CA ARG A 85 26.37 9.02 -23.12
C ARG A 85 26.26 8.32 -24.48
N ARG A 86 26.80 7.10 -24.61
CA ARG A 86 26.78 6.32 -25.85
C ARG A 86 25.48 5.51 -26.02
N TYR A 87 24.93 4.98 -24.93
CA TYR A 87 23.79 4.04 -24.98
C TYR A 87 22.45 4.63 -24.53
N ALA A 88 22.42 5.79 -23.86
CA ALA A 88 21.19 6.46 -23.44
C ALA A 88 20.43 7.11 -24.62
N THR A 89 19.91 6.25 -25.49
CA THR A 89 19.08 6.61 -26.63
C THR A 89 17.61 6.65 -26.22
N ASN A 90 16.79 7.36 -27.00
CA ASN A 90 15.34 7.36 -26.78
C ASN A 90 14.76 5.93 -26.92
N ARG A 91 15.32 5.11 -27.82
CA ARG A 91 14.89 3.71 -28.01
C ARG A 91 15.04 2.92 -26.73
N ALA A 92 16.21 2.99 -26.06
CA ALA A 92 16.43 2.28 -24.80
C ALA A 92 15.43 2.69 -23.70
N ARG A 93 15.09 3.98 -23.61
CA ARG A 93 14.08 4.46 -22.65
C ARG A 93 12.67 3.98 -22.98
N PHE A 94 12.29 4.00 -24.25
CA PHE A 94 11.01 3.45 -24.71
C PHE A 94 10.93 1.94 -24.46
N THR A 95 12.02 1.20 -24.71
CA THR A 95 12.10 -0.22 -24.39
C THR A 95 11.94 -0.45 -22.89
N ALA A 96 12.62 0.32 -22.03
CA ALA A 96 12.47 0.20 -20.58
C ALA A 96 11.04 0.51 -20.11
N ALA A 97 10.41 1.55 -20.67
CA ALA A 97 9.01 1.88 -20.42
C ALA A 97 8.07 0.74 -20.84
N LEU A 98 8.26 0.17 -22.03
CA LEU A 98 7.49 -0.97 -22.51
C LEU A 98 7.68 -2.21 -21.62
N THR A 99 8.92 -2.47 -21.17
CA THR A 99 9.19 -3.56 -20.22
C THR A 99 8.43 -3.36 -18.90
N CYS A 100 8.37 -2.13 -18.36
CA CYS A 100 7.57 -1.86 -17.15
C CYS A 100 6.09 -2.20 -17.37
N LEU A 101 5.52 -1.76 -18.48
CA LEU A 101 4.12 -2.03 -18.82
C LEU A 101 3.85 -3.53 -18.99
N LEU A 102 4.76 -4.27 -19.62
CA LEU A 102 4.66 -5.72 -19.81
C LEU A 102 4.75 -6.48 -18.48
N VAL A 103 5.64 -6.08 -17.57
CA VAL A 103 5.74 -6.69 -16.24
C VAL A 103 4.45 -6.48 -15.45
N CYS A 104 3.88 -5.27 -15.48
CA CYS A 104 2.60 -4.99 -14.81
C CYS A 104 1.44 -5.80 -15.43
N LEU A 105 1.43 -5.96 -16.76
CA LEU A 105 0.45 -6.82 -17.46
C LEU A 105 0.57 -8.29 -17.05
N LEU A 106 1.79 -8.81 -16.94
CA LEU A 106 2.02 -10.18 -16.48
C LEU A 106 1.53 -10.38 -15.05
N SER A 107 1.75 -9.42 -14.15
CA SER A 107 1.23 -9.47 -12.79
C SER A 107 -0.31 -9.45 -12.73
N LEU A 108 -0.96 -8.67 -13.61
CA LEU A 108 -2.42 -8.72 -13.73
C LEU A 108 -2.93 -10.06 -14.24
N ILE A 109 -2.24 -10.67 -15.21
CA ILE A 109 -2.62 -11.99 -15.72
C ILE A 109 -2.50 -13.03 -14.61
N THR A 110 -1.42 -13.01 -13.82
CA THR A 110 -1.26 -13.94 -12.69
C THR A 110 -2.32 -13.70 -11.60
N MET A 111 -2.70 -12.45 -11.34
CA MET A 111 -3.82 -12.10 -10.46
C MET A 111 -5.13 -12.78 -10.92
N PHE A 112 -5.48 -12.65 -12.19
CA PHE A 112 -6.72 -13.24 -12.73
C PHE A 112 -6.67 -14.76 -12.73
N LEU A 113 -5.56 -15.36 -13.17
CA LEU A 113 -5.42 -16.82 -13.20
C LEU A 113 -5.52 -17.41 -11.80
N THR A 114 -4.80 -16.85 -10.82
CA THR A 114 -4.83 -17.34 -9.44
C THR A 114 -6.20 -17.19 -8.79
N SER A 115 -6.95 -16.13 -9.12
CA SER A 115 -8.31 -15.92 -8.61
C SER A 115 -9.35 -16.81 -9.31
N TYR A 116 -9.15 -17.13 -10.59
CA TYR A 116 -10.04 -18.01 -11.37
C TYR A 116 -9.91 -19.47 -10.97
N PHE A 117 -8.69 -19.94 -10.68
CA PHE A 117 -8.43 -21.32 -10.26
C PHE A 117 -8.60 -21.55 -8.76
N ASP A 118 -9.01 -20.53 -7.98
CA ASP A 118 -9.26 -20.72 -6.55
C ASP A 118 -10.59 -21.46 -6.34
N PRO A 119 -10.58 -22.60 -5.63
CA PRO A 119 -11.77 -23.45 -5.47
C PRO A 119 -12.76 -22.93 -4.42
N ARG A 120 -12.48 -21.83 -3.70
CA ARG A 120 -13.34 -21.33 -2.63
C ARG A 120 -14.52 -20.54 -3.18
N GLU A 121 -15.73 -21.04 -2.93
CA GLU A 121 -16.98 -20.39 -3.34
C GLU A 121 -17.29 -19.13 -2.51
N GLU A 122 -16.89 -19.11 -1.22
CA GLU A 122 -17.05 -17.95 -0.35
C GLU A 122 -15.75 -17.68 0.41
N VAL A 123 -15.24 -16.45 0.26
CA VAL A 123 -14.00 -15.98 0.90
C VAL A 123 -14.28 -14.85 1.88
N GLN A 124 -15.45 -14.22 1.75
CA GLN A 124 -15.89 -13.11 2.57
C GLN A 124 -17.40 -13.21 2.77
N GLU A 125 -17.87 -13.04 4.01
CA GLU A 125 -19.30 -13.13 4.39
C GLU A 125 -20.14 -12.00 3.77
N ASP A 126 -19.49 -10.86 3.49
CA ASP A 126 -20.07 -9.70 2.83
C ASP A 126 -19.47 -9.50 1.43
N LYS A 127 -20.16 -8.78 0.54
CA LYS A 127 -19.65 -8.39 -0.79
C LYS A 127 -18.55 -7.32 -0.76
N TYR A 128 -17.95 -7.07 0.39
CA TYR A 128 -16.80 -6.20 0.54
C TYR A 128 -15.59 -6.86 -0.12
N CYS A 129 -15.15 -6.37 -1.28
CA CYS A 129 -13.91 -6.86 -1.88
C CYS A 129 -12.76 -5.89 -1.59
N GLY A 130 -11.87 -6.31 -0.70
CA GLY A 130 -10.54 -5.72 -0.54
C GLY A 130 -9.48 -6.50 -1.31
N ILE A 131 -8.22 -6.07 -1.27
CA ILE A 131 -7.10 -6.82 -1.86
C ILE A 131 -7.09 -8.26 -1.33
N SER A 132 -7.22 -8.45 -0.02
CA SER A 132 -7.25 -9.77 0.62
C SER A 132 -8.43 -10.67 0.22
N GLY A 133 -9.54 -10.09 -0.28
CA GLY A 133 -10.71 -10.83 -0.76
C GLY A 133 -10.74 -11.01 -2.28
N SER A 134 -9.81 -10.39 -3.01
CA SER A 134 -9.80 -10.38 -4.47
C SER A 134 -8.63 -11.13 -5.09
N VAL A 135 -7.64 -11.50 -4.27
CA VAL A 135 -6.48 -12.28 -4.71
C VAL A 135 -6.10 -13.32 -3.67
N VAL A 136 -5.49 -14.42 -4.12
CA VAL A 136 -4.91 -15.41 -3.20
C VAL A 136 -3.82 -14.80 -2.34
N GLU A 137 -3.69 -15.28 -1.10
CA GLU A 137 -2.75 -14.70 -0.12
C GLU A 137 -1.31 -14.63 -0.64
N GLY A 138 -0.86 -15.68 -1.34
CA GLY A 138 0.49 -15.71 -1.92
C GLY A 138 0.74 -14.60 -2.95
N PHE A 139 -0.27 -14.27 -3.77
CA PHE A 139 -0.16 -13.17 -4.73
C PHE A 139 -0.17 -11.82 -4.02
N ALA A 140 -1.03 -11.63 -3.02
CA ALA A 140 -1.07 -10.41 -2.23
C ALA A 140 0.28 -10.12 -1.56
N GLN A 141 0.90 -11.14 -0.95
CA GLN A 141 2.21 -11.05 -0.33
C GLN A 141 3.31 -10.73 -1.36
N PHE A 142 3.31 -11.41 -2.51
CA PHE A 142 4.23 -11.13 -3.61
C PHE A 142 4.13 -9.67 -4.07
N HIS A 143 2.94 -9.21 -4.40
CA HIS A 143 2.69 -7.86 -4.90
C HIS A 143 3.16 -6.79 -3.89
N GLN A 144 2.84 -6.99 -2.60
CA GLN A 144 3.25 -6.08 -1.54
C GLN A 144 4.78 -6.05 -1.35
N PHE A 145 5.42 -7.22 -1.33
CA PHE A 145 6.88 -7.32 -1.19
C PHE A 145 7.61 -6.74 -2.39
N PHE A 146 7.11 -7.02 -3.59
CA PHE A 146 7.62 -6.51 -4.85
C PHE A 146 7.59 -4.98 -4.87
N ASN A 147 6.43 -4.36 -4.57
CA ASN A 147 6.30 -2.91 -4.52
C ASN A 147 7.20 -2.28 -3.46
N LEU A 148 7.31 -2.87 -2.27
CA LEU A 148 8.20 -2.40 -1.22
C LEU A 148 9.67 -2.46 -1.65
N SER A 149 10.11 -3.58 -2.21
CA SER A 149 11.50 -3.77 -2.66
C SER A 149 11.88 -2.79 -3.78
N CYS A 150 10.98 -2.54 -4.74
CA CYS A 150 11.18 -1.56 -5.79
C CYS A 150 11.35 -0.14 -5.24
N GLN A 151 10.55 0.24 -4.23
CA GLN A 151 10.60 1.58 -3.64
C GLN A 151 11.84 1.79 -2.76
N ILE A 152 12.22 0.78 -1.96
CA ILE A 152 13.48 0.80 -1.21
C ILE A 152 14.66 0.90 -2.18
N GLY A 153 14.64 0.10 -3.26
CA GLY A 153 15.66 0.15 -4.31
C GLY A 153 15.73 1.51 -5.00
N ALA A 154 14.58 2.11 -5.31
CA ALA A 154 14.50 3.44 -5.92
C ALA A 154 15.07 4.53 -5.00
N PHE A 155 14.74 4.47 -3.71
CA PHE A 155 15.26 5.42 -2.71
C PHE A 155 16.76 5.26 -2.52
N LEU A 156 17.25 4.05 -2.23
CA LEU A 156 18.67 3.78 -2.02
C LEU A 156 19.49 4.10 -3.27
N GLY A 157 19.01 3.73 -4.46
CA GLY A 157 19.66 4.04 -5.73
C GLY A 157 19.74 5.54 -5.98
N SER A 158 18.65 6.28 -5.73
CA SER A 158 18.63 7.74 -5.89
C SER A 158 19.53 8.44 -4.87
N ALA A 159 19.57 7.96 -3.62
CA ALA A 159 20.42 8.48 -2.56
C ALA A 159 21.90 8.24 -2.88
N PHE A 160 22.24 7.03 -3.34
CA PHE A 160 23.58 6.70 -3.80
C PHE A 160 24.01 7.59 -4.97
N ALA A 161 23.17 7.70 -6.02
CA ALA A 161 23.46 8.57 -7.16
C ALA A 161 23.65 10.04 -6.73
N PHE A 162 22.87 10.52 -5.76
CA PHE A 162 23.01 11.86 -5.21
C PHE A 162 24.33 12.04 -4.45
N LEU A 163 24.71 11.10 -3.60
CA LEU A 163 25.96 11.15 -2.83
C LEU A 163 27.18 11.11 -3.74
N VAL A 164 27.19 10.22 -4.74
CA VAL A 164 28.29 10.12 -5.72
C VAL A 164 28.34 11.37 -6.61
N ALA A 165 27.20 11.86 -7.08
CA ALA A 165 27.18 13.13 -7.83
C ALA A 165 27.74 14.28 -7.00
N ARG A 166 27.41 14.34 -5.70
CA ARG A 166 27.89 15.37 -4.76
C ARG A 166 29.38 15.22 -4.43
N SER A 167 29.90 13.99 -4.31
CA SER A 167 31.32 13.76 -4.04
C SER A 167 32.21 14.09 -5.25
N LEU A 168 31.71 13.84 -6.46
CA LEU A 168 32.40 14.17 -7.72
C LEU A 168 32.36 15.67 -8.05
N THR A 169 31.37 16.42 -7.53
CA THR A 169 31.29 17.87 -7.76
C THR A 169 31.98 18.67 -6.67
N LYS A 170 33.28 18.93 -6.85
CA LYS A 170 33.91 20.09 -6.18
C LYS A 170 33.54 21.44 -6.82
N GLN A 171 33.03 21.51 -8.07
CA GLN A 171 32.54 22.78 -8.62
C GLN A 171 31.61 22.79 -9.88
N ALA A 172 31.27 21.67 -10.55
CA ALA A 172 30.88 21.79 -11.98
C ALA A 172 29.53 21.24 -12.49
N ASN A 173 28.53 20.81 -11.69
CA ASN A 173 27.28 20.32 -12.31
C ASN A 173 25.98 20.48 -11.51
N VAL A 174 25.59 21.73 -11.24
CA VAL A 174 24.27 22.12 -10.67
C VAL A 174 23.09 21.49 -11.44
N LYS A 175 23.28 21.23 -12.74
CA LYS A 175 22.25 20.67 -13.64
C LYS A 175 21.98 19.18 -13.43
N GLU A 176 22.96 18.41 -12.96
CA GLU A 176 22.77 16.98 -12.64
C GLU A 176 22.11 16.81 -11.26
N ILE A 177 22.60 17.54 -10.26
CA ILE A 177 22.03 17.56 -8.91
C ILE A 177 20.55 17.98 -8.93
N SER A 178 20.21 19.03 -9.68
CA SER A 178 18.82 19.49 -9.84
C SER A 178 17.90 18.47 -10.52
N SER A 179 18.44 17.50 -11.28
CA SER A 179 17.65 16.42 -11.87
C SER A 179 17.47 15.22 -10.95
N ILE A 180 18.37 14.99 -9.98
CA ILE A 180 18.33 13.86 -9.06
C ILE A 180 17.46 14.19 -7.84
N LYS A 181 17.55 15.43 -7.35
CA LYS A 181 16.81 15.90 -6.16
C LYS A 181 15.30 15.57 -6.16
N PRO A 182 14.51 15.87 -7.22
CA PRO A 182 13.08 15.56 -7.21
C PRO A 182 12.80 14.05 -7.15
N VAL A 183 13.58 13.22 -7.85
CA VAL A 183 13.43 11.75 -7.80
C VAL A 183 13.73 11.23 -6.40
N LEU A 184 14.79 11.73 -5.76
CA LEU A 184 15.14 11.39 -4.38
C LEU A 184 14.00 11.75 -3.39
N VAL A 185 13.47 12.96 -3.48
CA VAL A 185 12.38 13.42 -2.60
C VAL A 185 11.11 12.58 -2.80
N VAL A 186 10.70 12.37 -4.05
CA VAL A 186 9.50 11.56 -4.35
C VAL A 186 9.70 10.12 -3.89
N SER A 187 10.83 9.48 -4.19
CA SER A 187 11.12 8.11 -3.74
C SER A 187 11.16 7.97 -2.22
N PHE A 188 11.68 8.97 -1.50
CA PHE A 188 11.66 9.01 -0.05
C PHE A 188 10.24 9.07 0.52
N ILE A 189 9.41 9.98 0.00
CA ILE A 189 8.01 10.12 0.43
C ILE A 189 7.23 8.83 0.12
N SER A 190 7.34 8.30 -1.10
CA SER A 190 6.69 7.05 -1.49
C SER A 190 7.15 5.86 -0.63
N CYS A 191 8.44 5.79 -0.30
CA CYS A 191 8.98 4.75 0.58
C CYS A 191 8.38 4.84 1.99
N ILE A 192 8.25 6.05 2.56
CA ILE A 192 7.61 6.25 3.87
C ILE A 192 6.14 5.82 3.82
N VAL A 193 5.39 6.30 2.83
CA VAL A 193 3.95 6.01 2.70
C VAL A 193 3.73 4.50 2.57
N ILE A 194 4.42 3.83 1.66
CA ILE A 194 4.25 2.39 1.43
C ILE A 194 4.73 1.56 2.63
N SER A 195 5.84 1.95 3.25
CA SER A 195 6.32 1.28 4.48
C SER A 195 5.34 1.45 5.63
N SER A 196 4.72 2.62 5.76
CA SER A 196 3.72 2.88 6.80
C SER A 196 2.45 2.05 6.60
N SER A 197 1.94 1.96 5.37
CA SER A 197 0.79 1.10 5.04
C SER A 197 1.09 -0.37 5.29
N ASN A 198 2.33 -0.80 5.04
CA ASN A 198 2.79 -2.17 5.33
C ASN A 198 2.85 -2.47 6.83
N ILE A 199 3.35 -1.51 7.64
CA ILE A 199 3.36 -1.64 9.11
C ILE A 199 1.93 -1.72 9.64
N VAL A 200 1.03 -0.84 9.18
CA VAL A 200 -0.38 -0.85 9.59
C VAL A 200 -1.07 -2.16 9.19
N SER A 201 -0.83 -2.66 7.98
CA SER A 201 -1.43 -3.90 7.50
C SER A 201 -0.91 -5.13 8.26
N LYS A 202 0.39 -5.19 8.55
CA LYS A 202 0.96 -6.25 9.38
C LYS A 202 0.51 -6.14 10.82
N PHE A 203 0.43 -4.93 11.37
CA PHE A 203 -0.07 -4.71 12.71
C PHE A 203 -1.54 -5.14 12.83
N ALA A 204 -2.39 -4.77 11.86
CA ALA A 204 -3.77 -5.24 11.78
C ALA A 204 -3.85 -6.77 11.63
N LEU A 205 -2.97 -7.37 10.83
CA LEU A 205 -2.87 -8.83 10.72
C LEU A 205 -2.48 -9.44 12.06
N TYR A 206 -1.44 -8.97 12.74
CA TYR A 206 -1.03 -9.44 14.07
C TYR A 206 -2.14 -9.28 15.12
N MET A 207 -2.87 -8.16 15.08
CA MET A 207 -4.05 -7.92 15.92
C MET A 207 -5.18 -8.92 15.65
N LEU A 208 -5.41 -9.27 14.37
CA LEU A 208 -6.52 -10.10 13.93
C LEU A 208 -6.21 -11.61 13.97
N THR A 209 -4.98 -12.03 13.73
CA THR A 209 -4.57 -13.45 13.68
C THR A 209 -3.89 -13.92 14.97
N GLY A 210 -3.28 -13.03 15.76
CA GLY A 210 -2.71 -13.38 17.06
C GLY A 210 -3.80 -13.83 18.03
N GLN A 211 -3.95 -15.14 18.27
CA GLN A 211 -4.82 -15.66 19.35
C GLN A 211 -4.37 -15.10 20.70
N GLU A 212 -3.07 -15.21 21.01
CA GLU A 212 -2.43 -14.63 22.21
C GLU A 212 -2.73 -13.14 22.39
N PHE A 213 -2.62 -12.36 21.30
CA PHE A 213 -2.86 -10.92 21.34
C PHE A 213 -4.35 -10.58 21.48
N ARG A 214 -5.25 -11.29 20.79
CA ARG A 214 -6.70 -11.15 20.98
C ARG A 214 -7.13 -11.52 22.39
N ASP A 215 -6.57 -12.55 22.98
CA ASP A 215 -6.87 -12.97 24.35
C ASP A 215 -6.34 -11.97 25.37
N CYS A 216 -5.15 -11.40 25.13
CA CYS A 216 -4.60 -10.31 25.93
C CYS A 216 -5.44 -9.02 25.81
N LEU A 217 -5.86 -8.66 24.59
CA LEU A 217 -6.68 -7.48 24.33
C LEU A 217 -8.10 -7.64 24.89
N ARG A 218 -8.66 -8.84 24.81
CA ARG A 218 -9.94 -9.21 25.45
C ARG A 218 -9.85 -9.12 26.97
N LYS A 219 -8.72 -9.54 27.58
CA LYS A 219 -8.45 -9.32 29.01
C LYS A 219 -8.37 -7.83 29.36
N VAL A 220 -7.66 -7.01 28.59
CA VAL A 220 -7.54 -5.56 28.86
C VAL A 220 -8.87 -4.83 28.70
N ILE A 221 -9.69 -5.19 27.71
CA ILE A 221 -11.03 -4.59 27.51
C ILE A 221 -11.98 -5.03 28.65
N ASN A 222 -11.94 -6.31 29.04
CA ASN A 222 -12.77 -6.80 30.14
C ASN A 222 -12.34 -6.24 31.50
N ASP A 223 -11.04 -6.04 31.74
CA ASP A 223 -10.55 -5.40 32.97
C ASP A 223 -10.89 -3.91 33.04
N LYS A 224 -10.96 -3.21 31.89
CA LYS A 224 -11.49 -1.84 31.86
C LYS A 224 -12.99 -1.77 32.21
N ASN A 225 -13.79 -2.74 31.81
CA ASN A 225 -15.21 -2.83 32.19
C ASN A 225 -15.43 -3.26 33.65
N CYS A 226 -14.42 -3.81 34.33
CA CYS A 226 -14.52 -4.18 35.75
C CYS A 226 -14.26 -2.98 36.70
N SER A 227 -13.63 -1.91 36.22
CA SER A 227 -13.37 -0.72 37.05
C SER A 227 -14.50 0.33 37.03
N GLU A 228 -15.51 0.18 36.16
CA GLU A 228 -16.57 1.19 36.00
C GLU A 228 -17.89 0.85 36.74
N ASN A 229 -17.94 -0.27 37.48
CA ASN A 229 -19.10 -0.64 38.32
C ASN A 229 -18.88 -0.54 39.83
N THR A 230 -17.76 0.06 40.28
CA THR A 230 -17.45 0.18 41.71
C THR A 230 -17.52 1.63 42.21
N VAL A 231 -18.49 2.42 41.73
CA VAL A 231 -18.86 3.72 42.35
C VAL A 231 -20.38 3.91 42.32
N ALA A 232 -21.14 2.92 42.83
CA ALA A 232 -22.57 3.10 43.09
C ALA A 232 -23.05 2.46 44.41
N PHE A 233 -22.13 2.11 45.33
CA PHE A 233 -22.49 1.54 46.63
C PHE A 233 -21.96 2.33 47.84
N VAL A 234 -21.47 3.56 47.63
CA VAL A 234 -21.09 4.49 48.71
C VAL A 234 -21.89 5.78 48.57
N ASN A 235 -23.22 5.67 48.76
CA ASN A 235 -24.08 6.82 49.11
C ASN A 235 -25.48 6.31 49.52
N ARG A 236 -25.58 5.67 50.69
CA ARG A 236 -26.83 5.58 51.45
C ARG A 236 -26.56 5.52 52.95
N VAL A 237 -25.96 6.60 53.45
CA VAL A 237 -26.27 7.19 54.76
C VAL A 237 -27.16 8.37 54.38
N SER A 238 -28.40 8.60 54.84
CA SER A 238 -29.05 8.39 56.11
C SER A 238 -30.53 8.80 55.97
N THR A 239 -31.46 8.11 56.63
CA THR A 239 -32.70 8.74 57.15
C THR A 239 -33.21 7.99 58.39
N MET A 240 -32.90 8.59 59.55
CA MET A 240 -33.58 8.61 60.86
C MET A 240 -35.02 8.05 60.99
N LYS A 241 -35.30 7.32 62.09
CA LYS A 241 -36.15 7.78 63.25
C LYS A 241 -36.37 6.72 64.36
N THR A 242 -35.96 7.09 65.59
CA THR A 242 -36.62 6.98 66.93
C THR A 242 -37.18 5.66 67.51
N SER A 243 -36.52 5.18 68.61
CA SER A 243 -36.96 4.67 69.96
C SER A 243 -38.45 4.34 70.27
N PRO A 244 -38.81 3.55 71.34
CA PRO A 244 -38.09 3.36 72.62
C PRO A 244 -38.14 1.95 73.33
N SER A 245 -37.27 1.81 74.34
CA SER A 245 -37.42 1.15 75.67
C SER A 245 -38.54 0.12 75.93
N GLY A 246 -38.17 -1.02 76.54
CA GLY A 246 -39.10 -1.81 77.35
C GLY A 246 -38.56 -3.14 77.87
N ARG A 247 -38.07 -3.12 79.13
CA ARG A 247 -37.90 -4.21 80.13
C ARG A 247 -37.26 -5.54 79.73
#